data_AF-A0A3A8MY36-F1
#
_entry.id   AF-A0A3A8MY36-F1
#
_cell.length_a   1.000
_cell.length_b   1.000
_cell.length_c   1.000
_cell.angle_alpha   90.00
_cell.angle_beta   90.00
_cell.angle_gamma   90.00
#
_symmetry.space_group_name_H-M   'P 1'
#
loop_
_entity.id
_entity.type
_entity.pdbx_description
1 polymer ?
#
loop_
_entity_poly.entity_id
_entity_poly.type
_entity_poly.pdbx_seq_one_letter_code
_entity_poly.pdbx_strand_id
1 'polypeptide(L)'
;MTPPLPLTERVDAWLVLHRRRVLGVLLFAAVFVRLMVGMELAGGPLLHIHEKNPSSDNYFFAQWSQHLSEGDWLQRQPLHPMTAWMRRVAGQVMREHPTYPVQLGLAKDTAYAPQAMAVTLWDHWLGGPTYFQEPLYPYLLALTRVVFGADAAFVFAWQLALGVLGVFLAYRLGRVLFSETAGVAAAVLALLYAPLVVHEFTLLRDSLIVLFTLVLVTALVAALERGGWRWTAFGALAGLAVLVKVPFVIFVGLALAGAVASRRCRAPDVGRV
;
A
#
# COMPACT_ATOMS: atom_id res chain seq x y z
N MET A 1 46.30 -29.51 2.17
CA MET A 1 45.86 -28.15 1.78
C MET A 1 44.35 -28.20 1.56
N THR A 2 43.57 -27.49 2.37
CA THR A 2 42.12 -27.37 2.15
C THR A 2 41.88 -26.56 0.87
N PRO A 3 40.99 -26.98 -0.04
CA PRO A 3 40.67 -26.21 -1.23
C PRO A 3 40.10 -24.84 -0.84
N PRO A 4 40.32 -23.79 -1.65
CA PRO A 4 39.76 -22.48 -1.39
C PRO A 4 38.23 -22.56 -1.38
N LEU A 5 37.59 -21.78 -0.49
CA LEU A 5 36.15 -21.72 -0.38
C LEU A 5 35.50 -21.37 -1.75
N PRO A 6 34.31 -21.90 -2.04
CA PRO A 6 33.50 -21.51 -3.19
C PRO A 6 33.37 -19.97 -3.28
N LEU A 7 33.27 -19.44 -4.52
CA LEU A 7 33.17 -17.99 -4.75
C LEU A 7 32.01 -17.36 -3.95
N THR A 8 30.86 -18.04 -3.91
CA THR A 8 29.67 -17.59 -3.18
C THR A 8 29.93 -17.37 -1.70
N GLU A 9 30.61 -18.32 -1.04
CA GLU A 9 30.95 -18.21 0.39
C GLU A 9 31.99 -17.11 0.65
N ARG A 10 32.95 -16.91 -0.26
CA ARG A 10 33.93 -15.82 -0.15
C ARG A 10 33.26 -14.45 -0.28
N VAL A 11 32.33 -14.30 -1.22
CA VAL A 11 31.55 -13.06 -1.39
C VAL A 11 30.68 -12.82 -0.17
N ASP A 12 29.97 -13.83 0.32
CA ASP A 12 29.11 -13.71 1.50
C ASP A 12 29.91 -13.29 2.75
N ALA A 13 31.05 -13.95 2.99
CA ALA A 13 31.95 -13.62 4.10
C ALA A 13 32.48 -12.18 4.01
N TRP A 14 32.85 -11.73 2.80
CA TRP A 14 33.28 -10.35 2.58
C TRP A 14 32.15 -9.35 2.87
N LEU A 15 30.93 -9.64 2.40
CA LEU A 15 29.76 -8.80 2.64
C LEU A 15 29.42 -8.72 4.13
N VAL A 16 29.54 -9.82 4.88
CA VAL A 16 29.33 -9.83 6.34
C VAL A 16 30.34 -8.91 7.03
N LEU A 17 31.62 -8.97 6.66
CA LEU A 17 32.67 -8.12 7.21
C LEU A 17 32.44 -6.63 6.91
N HIS A 18 31.89 -6.31 5.74
CA HIS A 18 31.68 -4.93 5.28
C HIS A 18 30.23 -4.43 5.40
N ARG A 19 29.39 -5.17 6.14
CA ARG A 19 27.94 -4.98 6.21
C ARG A 19 27.49 -3.53 6.31
N ARG A 20 28.04 -2.79 7.29
CA ARG A 20 27.63 -1.40 7.56
C ARG A 20 27.91 -0.47 6.37
N ARG A 21 29.05 -0.66 5.70
CA ARG A 21 29.43 0.12 4.51
C ARG A 21 28.55 -0.23 3.33
N VAL A 22 28.33 -1.53 3.08
CA VAL A 22 27.45 -2.01 2.00
C VAL A 22 26.04 -1.47 2.18
N LEU A 23 25.48 -1.59 3.39
CA LEU A 23 24.15 -1.06 3.68
C LEU A 23 24.10 0.46 3.52
N GLY A 24 25.11 1.19 3.99
CA GLY A 24 25.20 2.65 3.79
C GLY A 24 25.18 3.03 2.31
N VAL A 25 25.93 2.32 1.46
CA VAL A 25 25.93 2.51 0.01
C VAL A 25 24.57 2.20 -0.60
N LEU A 26 23.91 1.10 -0.20
CA LEU A 26 22.58 0.74 -0.70
C LEU A 26 21.54 1.81 -0.37
N LEU A 27 21.52 2.31 0.87
CA LEU A 27 20.56 3.34 1.29
C LEU A 27 20.86 4.69 0.65
N PHE A 28 22.14 5.05 0.52
CA PHE A 28 22.53 6.25 -0.22
C PHE A 28 22.08 6.15 -1.69
N ALA A 29 22.34 5.02 -2.35
CA ALA A 29 21.89 4.79 -3.72
C ALA A 29 20.35 4.83 -3.83
N ALA A 30 19.63 4.30 -2.83
CA ALA A 30 18.17 4.34 -2.77
C ALA A 30 17.61 5.76 -2.71
N VAL A 31 18.23 6.63 -1.91
CA VAL A 31 17.88 8.05 -1.87
C VAL A 31 18.28 8.72 -3.18
N PHE A 32 19.50 8.50 -3.66
CA PHE A 32 20.03 9.12 -4.86
C PHE A 32 19.18 8.84 -6.11
N VAL A 33 18.85 7.58 -6.37
CA VAL A 33 18.00 7.18 -7.49
C VAL A 33 16.63 7.86 -7.41
N ARG A 34 16.02 7.88 -6.23
CA ARG A 34 14.73 8.55 -5.99
C ARG A 34 14.79 10.04 -6.27
N LEU A 35 15.83 10.72 -5.79
CA LEU A 35 16.02 12.15 -6.05
C LEU A 35 16.25 12.42 -7.54
N MET A 36 17.04 11.59 -8.23
CA MET A 36 17.26 11.69 -9.68
C MET A 36 15.94 11.58 -10.44
N VAL A 37 15.16 10.52 -10.18
CA VAL A 37 13.85 10.32 -10.82
C VAL A 37 12.88 11.45 -10.47
N GLY A 38 12.86 11.89 -9.21
CA GLY A 38 12.03 13.02 -8.79
C GLY A 38 12.35 14.32 -9.53
N MET A 39 13.64 14.61 -9.75
CA MET A 39 14.06 15.77 -10.55
C MET A 39 13.68 15.64 -12.02
N GLU A 40 13.77 14.45 -12.59
CA GLU A 40 13.32 14.20 -13.97
C GLU A 40 11.80 14.37 -14.10
N LEU A 41 11.04 13.91 -13.11
CA LEU A 41 9.58 14.03 -13.08
C LEU A 41 9.08 15.42 -12.71
N ALA A 42 9.91 16.28 -12.11
CA ALA A 42 9.53 17.62 -11.63
C ALA A 42 8.90 18.50 -12.72
N GLY A 43 9.37 18.39 -13.96
CA GLY A 43 8.80 19.13 -15.11
C GLY A 43 7.66 18.40 -15.84
N GLY A 44 7.33 17.17 -15.41
CA GLY A 44 6.45 16.27 -16.12
C GLY A 44 4.98 16.31 -15.65
N PRO A 45 4.05 15.72 -16.43
CA PRO A 45 2.65 15.63 -16.05
C PRO A 45 2.38 14.61 -14.93
N LEU A 46 3.33 13.71 -14.64
CA LEU A 46 3.11 12.58 -13.74
C LEU A 46 2.88 13.00 -12.28
N LEU A 47 3.64 13.97 -11.78
CA LEU A 47 3.45 14.51 -10.42
C LEU A 47 2.06 15.14 -10.24
N HIS A 48 1.49 15.63 -11.33
CA HIS A 48 0.18 16.26 -11.38
C HIS A 48 -0.92 15.32 -11.91
N ILE A 49 -0.68 14.01 -11.99
CA ILE A 49 -1.67 13.06 -12.52
C ILE A 49 -2.98 13.09 -11.71
N HIS A 50 -2.87 13.33 -10.40
CA HIS A 50 -3.98 13.49 -9.47
C HIS A 50 -4.83 14.73 -9.72
N GLU A 51 -4.34 15.71 -10.49
CA GLU A 51 -5.10 16.90 -10.91
C GLU A 51 -5.57 16.77 -12.36
N LYS A 52 -4.72 16.17 -13.22
CA LYS A 52 -4.89 16.17 -14.68
C LYS A 52 -5.75 15.02 -15.21
N ASN A 53 -5.92 13.93 -14.44
CA ASN A 53 -6.68 12.78 -14.89
C ASN A 53 -7.84 12.44 -13.93
N PRO A 54 -9.03 13.03 -14.14
CA PRO A 54 -10.23 12.78 -13.32
C PRO A 54 -10.74 11.34 -13.34
N SER A 55 -10.26 10.52 -14.27
CA SER A 55 -10.64 9.10 -14.35
C SER A 55 -9.65 8.17 -13.63
N SER A 56 -8.63 8.73 -12.98
CA SER A 56 -7.61 7.95 -12.27
C SER A 56 -7.91 7.80 -10.78
N ASP A 57 -7.44 6.70 -10.20
CA ASP A 57 -7.49 6.48 -8.74
C ASP A 57 -6.72 7.57 -7.98
N ASN A 58 -5.66 8.12 -8.56
CA ASN A 58 -4.90 9.24 -8.01
C ASN A 58 -5.81 10.45 -7.72
N TYR A 59 -6.64 10.81 -8.69
CA TYR A 59 -7.59 11.89 -8.56
C TYR A 59 -8.63 11.59 -7.49
N PHE A 60 -9.14 10.36 -7.45
CA PHE A 60 -10.11 9.97 -6.43
C PHE A 60 -9.51 10.01 -5.01
N PHE A 61 -8.28 9.51 -4.81
CA PHE A 61 -7.60 9.62 -3.51
C PHE A 61 -7.35 11.08 -3.10
N ALA A 62 -7.01 11.96 -4.05
CA ALA A 62 -6.87 13.39 -3.79
C ALA A 62 -8.21 14.00 -3.32
N GLN A 63 -9.30 13.76 -4.06
CA GLN A 63 -10.63 14.24 -3.69
C GLN A 63 -11.09 13.70 -2.33
N TRP A 64 -10.83 12.42 -2.07
CA TRP A 64 -11.18 11.80 -0.81
C TRP A 64 -10.40 12.41 0.36
N SER A 65 -9.10 12.61 0.19
CA SER A 65 -8.28 13.28 1.20
C SER A 65 -8.76 14.71 1.48
N GLN A 66 -9.20 15.43 0.45
CA GLN A 66 -9.75 16.77 0.57
C GLN A 66 -11.05 16.75 1.38
N HIS A 67 -12.01 15.90 1.01
CA HIS A 67 -13.29 15.75 1.72
C HIS A 67 -13.10 15.45 3.21
N LEU A 68 -12.20 14.53 3.54
CA LEU A 68 -11.86 14.20 4.93
C LEU A 68 -11.24 15.40 5.66
N SER A 69 -10.33 16.14 5.01
CA SER A 69 -9.66 17.31 5.60
C SER A 69 -10.59 18.49 5.86
N GLU A 70 -11.74 18.56 5.17
CA GLU A 70 -12.78 19.59 5.36
C GLU A 70 -13.69 19.31 6.57
N GLY A 71 -13.47 18.19 7.28
CA GLY A 71 -14.06 17.92 8.59
C GLY A 71 -14.94 16.67 8.66
N ASP A 72 -15.26 16.03 7.53
CA ASP A 72 -16.03 14.79 7.51
C ASP A 72 -15.15 13.54 7.70
N TRP A 73 -14.47 13.47 8.85
CA TRP A 73 -13.57 12.37 9.21
C TRP A 73 -14.22 10.99 9.34
N LEU A 74 -15.54 10.89 9.21
CA LEU A 74 -16.27 9.62 9.25
C LEU A 74 -16.92 9.28 7.91
N GLN A 75 -16.70 10.11 6.87
CA GLN A 75 -17.35 10.00 5.57
C GLN A 75 -18.86 9.74 5.70
N ARG A 76 -19.54 10.66 6.38
CA ARG A 76 -20.99 10.57 6.58
C ARG A 76 -21.75 10.81 5.28
N GLN A 77 -21.12 11.46 4.31
CA GLN A 77 -21.67 11.65 2.97
C GLN A 77 -21.16 10.57 2.00
N PRO A 78 -21.99 10.11 1.05
CA PRO A 78 -21.54 9.24 -0.02
C PRO A 78 -20.39 9.88 -0.80
N LEU A 79 -19.34 9.10 -1.05
CA LEU A 79 -18.19 9.55 -1.83
C LEU A 79 -17.60 8.37 -2.59
N HIS A 80 -17.91 8.32 -3.89
CA HIS A 80 -17.43 7.30 -4.80
C HIS A 80 -16.82 7.92 -6.06
N PRO A 81 -15.91 7.21 -6.75
CA PRO A 81 -15.40 7.70 -8.02
C PRO A 81 -16.54 7.78 -9.04
N MET A 82 -16.49 8.83 -9.86
CA MET A 82 -17.48 9.09 -10.91
C MET A 82 -16.77 9.36 -12.24
N THR A 83 -16.19 8.31 -12.80
CA THR A 83 -15.48 8.39 -14.09
C THR A 83 -16.46 8.47 -15.27
N ALA A 84 -15.95 8.76 -16.47
CA ALA A 84 -16.78 8.99 -17.66
C ALA A 84 -17.69 7.79 -18.00
N TRP A 85 -17.21 6.55 -17.81
CA TRP A 85 -18.01 5.37 -18.11
C TRP A 85 -19.11 5.14 -17.07
N MET A 86 -18.83 5.38 -15.78
CA MET A 86 -19.80 5.26 -14.69
C MET A 86 -20.99 6.22 -14.91
N ARG A 87 -20.67 7.46 -15.28
CA ARG A 87 -21.67 8.47 -15.66
C ARG A 87 -22.49 8.06 -16.88
N ARG A 88 -21.86 7.44 -17.90
CA ARG A 88 -22.58 6.92 -19.07
C ARG A 88 -23.55 5.80 -18.70
N VAL A 89 -23.15 4.89 -17.82
CA VAL A 89 -24.00 3.79 -17.34
C VAL A 89 -25.21 4.33 -16.57
N ALA A 90 -24.99 5.18 -15.56
CA ALA A 90 -26.09 5.79 -14.81
C ALA A 90 -27.01 6.61 -15.72
N GLY A 91 -26.44 7.39 -16.63
CA GLY A 91 -27.18 8.17 -17.61
C GLY A 91 -27.99 7.32 -18.59
N GLN A 92 -27.48 6.16 -19.00
CA GLN A 92 -28.21 5.23 -19.87
C GLN A 92 -29.42 4.64 -19.17
N VAL A 93 -29.25 4.16 -17.93
CA VAL A 93 -30.36 3.62 -17.14
C VAL A 93 -31.47 4.66 -16.96
N MET A 94 -31.12 5.92 -16.67
CA MET A 94 -32.13 6.98 -16.52
C MET A 94 -32.81 7.37 -17.83
N ARG A 95 -32.17 7.19 -18.99
CA ARG A 95 -32.81 7.43 -20.29
C ARG A 95 -33.77 6.31 -20.67
N GLU A 96 -33.39 5.06 -20.40
CA GLU A 96 -34.20 3.88 -20.70
C GLU A 96 -35.34 3.71 -19.68
N HIS A 97 -35.11 4.11 -18.43
CA HIS A 97 -36.06 4.00 -17.32
C HIS A 97 -36.14 5.31 -16.50
N PRO A 98 -36.81 6.37 -17.02
CA PRO A 98 -36.86 7.68 -16.35
C PRO A 98 -37.53 7.67 -14.96
N THR A 99 -38.40 6.70 -14.69
CA THR A 99 -39.05 6.56 -13.37
C THR A 99 -38.19 5.82 -12.35
N TYR A 100 -37.06 5.23 -12.76
CA TYR A 100 -36.23 4.41 -11.88
C TYR A 100 -35.69 5.16 -10.65
N PRO A 101 -35.14 6.40 -10.75
CA PRO A 101 -34.75 7.15 -9.56
C PRO A 101 -35.93 7.48 -8.62
N VAL A 102 -37.14 7.66 -9.17
CA VAL A 102 -38.37 7.92 -8.39
C VAL A 102 -38.79 6.66 -7.62
N GLN A 103 -38.73 5.49 -8.28
CA GLN A 103 -39.03 4.19 -7.66
C GLN A 103 -38.07 3.86 -6.50
N LEU A 104 -36.82 4.30 -6.62
CA LEU A 104 -35.82 4.17 -5.55
C LEU A 104 -35.96 5.23 -4.44
N GLY A 105 -36.90 6.18 -4.56
CA GLY A 105 -37.08 7.29 -3.62
C GLY A 105 -35.95 8.33 -3.68
N LEU A 106 -35.13 8.33 -4.72
CA LEU A 106 -34.03 9.29 -4.93
C LEU A 106 -34.53 10.61 -5.55
N ALA A 107 -35.68 10.58 -6.22
CA ALA A 107 -36.32 11.74 -6.84
C ALA A 107 -37.81 11.79 -6.51
N LYS A 108 -38.39 13.00 -6.49
CA LYS A 108 -39.84 13.18 -6.29
C LYS A 108 -40.65 12.83 -7.53
N ASP A 109 -40.15 13.23 -8.69
CA ASP A 109 -40.74 13.01 -10.00
C ASP A 109 -39.62 12.85 -11.05
N THR A 110 -39.99 12.71 -12.32
CA THR A 110 -39.04 12.55 -13.43
C THR A 110 -38.39 13.86 -13.88
N ALA A 111 -38.70 15.00 -13.24
CA ALA A 111 -38.11 16.30 -13.53
C ALA A 111 -36.83 16.56 -12.70
N TYR A 112 -36.05 15.51 -12.44
CA TYR A 112 -34.75 15.63 -11.78
C TYR A 112 -33.67 16.16 -12.74
N ALA A 113 -32.65 16.84 -12.19
CA ALA A 113 -31.47 17.25 -12.95
C ALA A 113 -30.62 16.00 -13.31
N PRO A 114 -30.47 15.63 -14.60
CA PRO A 114 -29.89 14.34 -14.97
C PRO A 114 -28.45 14.15 -14.50
N GLN A 115 -27.63 15.21 -14.51
CA GLN A 115 -26.21 15.11 -14.12
C GLN A 115 -26.05 14.87 -12.62
N ALA A 116 -26.82 15.58 -11.79
CA ALA A 116 -26.81 15.39 -10.34
C ALA A 116 -27.43 14.02 -9.97
N MET A 117 -28.54 13.65 -10.62
CA MET A 117 -29.20 12.38 -10.38
C MET A 117 -28.31 11.18 -10.77
N ALA A 118 -27.48 11.30 -11.81
CA ALA A 118 -26.52 10.25 -12.16
C ALA A 118 -25.55 9.96 -11.00
N VAL A 119 -25.12 11.00 -10.28
CA VAL A 119 -24.23 10.87 -9.11
C VAL A 119 -24.96 10.21 -7.96
N THR A 120 -26.13 10.75 -7.59
CA THR A 120 -26.96 10.18 -6.52
C THR A 120 -27.32 8.71 -6.77
N LEU A 121 -27.67 8.37 -8.01
CA LEU A 121 -28.00 7.01 -8.40
C LEU A 121 -26.79 6.07 -8.28
N TRP A 122 -25.63 6.52 -8.72
CA TRP A 122 -24.39 5.74 -8.62
C TRP A 122 -23.98 5.52 -7.17
N ASP A 123 -24.03 6.58 -6.35
CA ASP A 123 -23.76 6.49 -4.91
C ASP A 123 -24.72 5.53 -4.22
N HIS A 124 -26.01 5.54 -4.60
CA HIS A 124 -27.00 4.60 -4.10
C HIS A 124 -26.64 3.15 -4.46
N TRP A 125 -26.27 2.88 -5.71
CA TRP A 125 -25.85 1.53 -6.14
C TRP A 125 -24.60 1.04 -5.42
N LEU A 126 -23.71 1.94 -5.02
CA LEU A 126 -22.50 1.60 -4.28
C LEU A 126 -22.69 1.53 -2.76
N GLY A 127 -23.91 1.69 -2.25
CA GLY A 127 -24.23 1.51 -0.83
C GLY A 127 -24.28 2.81 0.00
N GLY A 128 -24.24 3.98 -0.63
CA GLY A 128 -24.38 5.27 0.04
C GLY A 128 -23.13 5.66 0.84
N PRO A 129 -23.22 5.99 2.14
CA PRO A 129 -22.07 6.42 2.94
C PRO A 129 -21.21 5.21 3.37
N THR A 130 -20.66 4.50 2.39
CA THR A 130 -19.76 3.36 2.56
C THR A 130 -18.43 3.64 1.88
N TYR A 131 -17.35 3.04 2.38
CA TYR A 131 -16.04 3.20 1.76
C TYR A 131 -15.95 2.41 0.45
N PHE A 132 -15.66 3.11 -0.65
CA PHE A 132 -15.43 2.47 -1.95
C PHE A 132 -14.16 1.63 -1.98
N GLN A 133 -13.11 2.12 -1.30
CA GLN A 133 -11.82 1.43 -1.14
C GLN A 133 -11.39 1.46 0.32
N GLU A 134 -10.27 0.82 0.62
CA GLU A 134 -9.74 0.70 1.96
C GLU A 134 -9.18 2.06 2.45
N PRO A 135 -9.57 2.54 3.64
CA PRO A 135 -9.50 3.96 3.98
C PRO A 135 -8.14 4.44 4.50
N LEU A 136 -7.17 3.57 4.81
CA LEU A 136 -5.96 4.03 5.51
C LEU A 136 -5.18 5.07 4.70
N TYR A 137 -5.02 4.85 3.39
CA TYR A 137 -4.28 5.77 2.53
C TYR A 137 -4.92 7.17 2.43
N PRO A 138 -6.21 7.34 2.07
CA PRO A 138 -6.83 8.66 2.02
C PRO A 138 -6.83 9.39 3.36
N TYR A 139 -6.89 8.67 4.49
CA TYR A 139 -6.74 9.30 5.81
C TYR A 139 -5.32 9.80 6.08
N LEU A 140 -4.28 9.07 5.66
CA LEU A 140 -2.90 9.54 5.74
C LEU A 140 -2.67 10.76 4.84
N LEU A 141 -3.29 10.79 3.65
CA LEU A 141 -3.28 11.96 2.77
C LEU A 141 -3.99 13.15 3.43
N ALA A 142 -5.17 12.94 4.02
CA ALA A 142 -5.93 13.99 4.70
C ALA A 142 -5.14 14.56 5.89
N LEU A 143 -4.52 13.70 6.70
CA LEU A 143 -3.66 14.13 7.79
C LEU A 143 -2.45 14.92 7.29
N THR A 144 -1.80 14.46 6.21
CA THR A 144 -0.70 15.20 5.57
C THR A 144 -1.17 16.58 5.14
N ARG A 145 -2.37 16.66 4.55
CA ARG A 145 -2.98 17.92 4.10
C ARG A 145 -3.27 18.89 5.24
N VAL A 146 -3.76 18.39 6.37
CA VAL A 146 -4.06 19.19 7.56
C VAL A 146 -2.78 19.74 8.21
N VAL A 147 -1.72 18.94 8.26
CA VAL A 147 -0.47 19.30 8.94
C VAL A 147 0.45 20.16 8.08
N PHE A 148 0.58 19.84 6.79
CA PHE A 148 1.57 20.45 5.89
C PHE A 148 0.95 21.30 4.76
N GLY A 149 -0.38 21.26 4.60
CA GLY A 149 -1.09 21.97 3.54
C GLY A 149 -1.39 21.10 2.31
N ALA A 150 -2.00 21.70 1.29
CA ALA A 150 -2.55 20.99 0.12
C ALA A 150 -1.51 20.44 -0.87
N ASP A 151 -0.21 20.71 -0.67
CA ASP A 151 0.84 20.33 -1.59
C ASP A 151 1.16 18.82 -1.53
N ALA A 152 1.02 18.14 -2.67
CA ALA A 152 1.32 16.72 -2.82
C ALA A 152 2.81 16.39 -2.62
N ALA A 153 3.71 17.37 -2.69
CA ALA A 153 5.14 17.17 -2.44
C ALA A 153 5.43 16.54 -1.07
N PHE A 154 4.66 16.89 -0.03
CA PHE A 154 4.79 16.28 1.29
C PHE A 154 4.39 14.80 1.29
N VAL A 155 3.41 14.43 0.47
CA VAL A 155 3.01 13.04 0.28
C VAL A 155 4.12 12.26 -0.40
N PHE A 156 4.64 12.79 -1.50
CA PHE A 156 5.75 12.16 -2.22
C PHE A 156 6.98 12.02 -1.30
N ALA A 157 7.29 13.02 -0.47
CA ALA A 157 8.41 12.96 0.45
C ALA A 157 8.33 11.76 1.41
N TRP A 158 7.18 11.52 2.05
CA TRP A 158 7.05 10.36 2.92
C TRP A 158 6.95 9.05 2.14
N GLN A 159 6.36 9.02 0.94
CA GLN A 159 6.35 7.82 0.09
C GLN A 159 7.77 7.40 -0.31
N LEU A 160 8.63 8.35 -0.66
CA LEU A 160 10.06 8.11 -0.95
C LEU A 160 10.78 7.55 0.30
N ALA A 161 10.50 8.11 1.48
CA ALA A 161 11.08 7.62 2.72
C ALA A 161 10.64 6.16 3.02
N LEU A 162 9.37 5.84 2.77
CA LEU A 162 8.87 4.46 2.86
C LEU A 162 9.51 3.53 1.82
N GLY A 163 9.79 4.04 0.62
CA GLY A 163 10.52 3.32 -0.42
C GLY A 163 11.94 2.92 0.01
N VAL A 164 12.69 3.88 0.58
CA VAL A 164 14.04 3.63 1.14
C VAL A 164 13.97 2.64 2.30
N LEU A 165 12.98 2.79 3.19
CA LEU A 165 12.73 1.84 4.26
C LEU A 165 12.39 0.44 3.71
N GLY A 166 11.66 0.36 2.60
CA GLY A 166 11.38 -0.88 1.88
C GLY A 166 12.65 -1.58 1.40
N VAL A 167 13.60 -0.83 0.82
CA VAL A 167 14.93 -1.37 0.42
C VAL A 167 15.67 -1.94 1.63
N PHE A 168 15.69 -1.21 2.76
CA PHE A 168 16.29 -1.70 4.00
C PHE A 168 15.65 -3.01 4.51
N LEU A 169 14.31 -3.06 4.54
CA LEU A 169 13.58 -4.22 5.02
C LEU A 169 13.75 -5.42 4.09
N ALA A 170 13.79 -5.22 2.78
CA ALA A 170 14.09 -6.27 1.81
C ALA A 170 15.48 -6.86 2.04
N TYR A 171 16.51 -6.01 2.24
CA TYR A 171 17.85 -6.46 2.62
C TYR A 171 17.83 -7.27 3.91
N ARG A 172 17.16 -6.76 4.95
CA ARG A 172 17.09 -7.41 6.25
C ARG A 172 16.42 -8.77 6.15
N LEU A 173 15.30 -8.89 5.42
CA LEU A 173 14.57 -10.14 5.25
C LEU A 173 15.38 -11.15 4.45
N GLY A 174 15.96 -10.77 3.32
CA GLY A 174 16.82 -11.66 2.54
C GLY A 174 18.00 -12.19 3.35
N ARG A 175 18.59 -11.33 4.20
CA ARG A 175 19.66 -11.72 5.12
C ARG A 175 19.22 -12.67 6.22
N VAL A 176 18.07 -12.43 6.82
CA VAL A 176 17.55 -13.25 7.93
C VAL A 176 17.09 -14.61 7.44
N LEU A 177 16.49 -14.68 6.25
CA LEU A 177 15.90 -15.90 5.72
C LEU A 177 16.90 -16.78 4.96
N PHE A 178 17.95 -16.17 4.38
CA PHE A 178 18.88 -16.87 3.50
C PHE A 178 20.34 -16.54 3.87
N SER A 179 20.91 -15.46 3.33
CA SER A 179 22.32 -15.10 3.50
C SER A 179 22.55 -13.60 3.28
N GLU A 180 23.74 -13.11 3.64
CA GLU A 180 24.10 -11.70 3.45
C GLU A 180 24.01 -11.29 1.97
N THR A 181 24.49 -12.15 1.07
CA THR A 181 24.43 -11.98 -0.38
C THR A 181 22.99 -11.90 -0.87
N ALA A 182 22.11 -12.77 -0.38
CA ALA A 182 20.69 -12.74 -0.74
C ALA A 182 20.00 -11.44 -0.27
N GLY A 183 20.37 -10.94 0.92
CA GLY A 183 19.93 -9.63 1.41
C GLY A 183 20.37 -8.50 0.49
N VAL A 184 21.65 -8.45 0.11
CA VAL A 184 22.15 -7.43 -0.81
C VAL A 184 21.46 -7.51 -2.17
N ALA A 185 21.32 -8.71 -2.73
CA ALA A 185 20.61 -8.92 -3.99
C ALA A 185 19.15 -8.45 -3.92
N ALA A 186 18.43 -8.77 -2.84
CA ALA A 186 17.05 -8.32 -2.63
C ALA A 186 16.94 -6.80 -2.57
N ALA A 187 17.85 -6.12 -1.88
CA ALA A 187 17.86 -4.66 -1.85
C ALA A 187 18.22 -4.04 -3.21
N VAL A 188 19.18 -4.60 -3.95
CA VAL A 188 19.52 -4.12 -5.30
C VAL A 188 18.34 -4.28 -6.25
N LEU A 189 17.64 -5.41 -6.21
CA LEU A 189 16.44 -5.63 -7.02
C LEU A 189 15.34 -4.64 -6.65
N ALA A 190 15.07 -4.43 -5.35
CA ALA A 190 14.08 -3.46 -4.89
C ALA A 190 14.45 -2.01 -5.26
N LEU A 191 15.75 -1.67 -5.20
CA LEU A 191 16.30 -0.37 -5.57
C LEU A 191 16.11 -0.07 -7.06
N LEU A 192 16.37 -1.05 -7.93
CA LEU A 192 16.36 -0.88 -9.39
C LEU A 192 14.99 -1.14 -10.03
N TYR A 193 14.00 -1.60 -9.26
CA TYR A 193 12.67 -1.87 -9.78
C TYR A 193 11.89 -0.57 -10.00
N ALA A 194 12.02 -0.04 -11.21
CA ALA A 194 11.47 1.27 -11.61
C ALA A 194 9.99 1.49 -11.25
N PRO A 195 9.07 0.51 -11.37
CA PRO A 195 7.68 0.72 -10.98
C PRO A 195 7.48 1.17 -9.53
N LEU A 196 8.31 0.67 -8.58
CA LEU A 196 8.24 1.15 -7.19
C LEU A 196 8.61 2.62 -7.09
N VAL A 197 9.71 3.02 -7.73
CA VAL A 197 10.19 4.39 -7.70
C VAL A 197 9.17 5.33 -8.35
N VAL A 198 8.59 4.95 -9.49
CA VAL A 198 7.59 5.76 -10.21
C VAL A 198 6.31 5.92 -9.39
N HIS A 199 5.82 4.87 -8.73
CA HIS A 199 4.61 4.96 -7.90
C HIS A 199 4.81 5.77 -6.61
N GLU A 200 6.04 6.01 -6.16
CA GLU A 200 6.31 6.92 -5.04
C GLU A 200 6.01 8.39 -5.39
N PHE A 201 5.88 8.71 -6.68
CA PHE A 201 5.55 10.03 -7.24
C PHE A 201 4.10 10.16 -7.72
N THR A 202 3.25 9.20 -7.35
CA THR A 202 1.81 9.23 -7.64
C THR A 202 1.03 9.15 -6.32
N LEU A 203 -0.21 9.65 -6.30
CA LEU A 203 -1.10 9.53 -5.14
C LEU A 203 -1.75 8.15 -5.12
N LEU A 204 -0.93 7.12 -5.02
CA LEU A 204 -1.34 5.74 -4.86
C LEU A 204 -0.74 5.11 -3.59
N ARG A 205 -1.45 4.11 -3.07
CA ARG A 205 -1.11 3.38 -1.84
C ARG A 205 -0.01 2.31 -1.99
N ASP A 206 0.64 2.24 -3.15
CA ASP A 206 1.63 1.21 -3.49
C ASP A 206 2.80 1.17 -2.51
N SER A 207 3.35 2.32 -2.13
CA SER A 207 4.44 2.39 -1.14
C SER A 207 4.02 1.80 0.22
N LEU A 208 2.77 2.00 0.64
CA LEU A 208 2.23 1.37 1.85
C LEU A 208 2.06 -0.14 1.65
N ILE A 209 1.52 -0.60 0.52
CA ILE A 209 1.37 -2.03 0.24
C ILE A 209 2.74 -2.74 0.36
N VAL A 210 3.78 -2.17 -0.22
CA VAL A 210 5.13 -2.75 -0.18
C VAL A 210 5.68 -2.76 1.25
N LEU A 211 5.56 -1.65 1.96
CA LEU A 211 5.98 -1.54 3.36
C LEU A 211 5.25 -2.57 4.24
N PHE A 212 3.92 -2.61 4.20
CA PHE A 212 3.12 -3.52 5.01
C PHE A 212 3.41 -4.98 4.67
N THR A 213 3.65 -5.31 3.40
CA THR A 213 4.10 -6.66 3.01
C THR A 213 5.40 -7.03 3.73
N LEU A 214 6.42 -6.19 3.66
CA LEU A 214 7.73 -6.47 4.28
C LEU A 214 7.66 -6.48 5.81
N VAL A 215 6.89 -5.57 6.41
CA VAL A 215 6.66 -5.51 7.86
C VAL A 215 5.89 -6.73 8.34
N LEU A 216 4.86 -7.18 7.62
CA LEU A 216 4.08 -8.36 7.99
C LEU A 216 4.90 -9.64 7.89
N VAL A 217 5.70 -9.82 6.85
CA VAL A 217 6.62 -10.97 6.76
C VAL A 217 7.60 -10.93 7.93
N THR A 218 8.18 -9.77 8.23
CA THR A 218 9.11 -9.62 9.35
C THR A 218 8.45 -9.93 10.70
N ALA A 219 7.23 -9.45 10.92
CA ALA A 219 6.46 -9.68 12.14
C ALA A 219 6.06 -11.16 12.27
N LEU A 220 5.67 -11.80 11.16
CA LEU A 220 5.30 -13.22 11.13
C LEU A 220 6.50 -14.10 11.48
N VAL A 221 7.67 -13.87 10.88
CA VAL A 221 8.90 -14.60 11.23
C VAL A 221 9.21 -14.44 12.72
N ALA A 222 9.13 -13.22 13.25
CA ALA A 222 9.38 -12.96 14.66
C ALA A 222 8.35 -13.65 15.59
N ALA A 223 7.08 -13.73 15.17
CA ALA A 223 6.01 -14.40 15.91
C ALA A 223 6.17 -15.94 15.89
N LEU A 224 6.58 -16.52 14.77
CA LEU A 224 6.86 -17.95 14.65
C LEU A 224 8.07 -18.37 15.49
N GLU A 225 9.15 -17.58 15.48
CA GLU A 225 10.37 -17.89 16.22
C GLU A 225 10.21 -17.72 17.74
N ARG A 226 9.65 -16.58 18.17
CA ARG A 226 9.69 -16.18 19.58
C ARG A 226 8.33 -16.18 20.28
N GLY A 227 7.23 -16.33 19.54
CA GLY A 227 5.88 -16.36 20.10
C GLY A 227 5.51 -15.13 20.94
N GLY A 228 4.51 -15.31 21.83
CA GLY A 228 4.05 -14.32 22.79
C GLY A 228 3.32 -13.13 22.16
N TRP A 229 3.52 -11.93 22.72
CA TRP A 229 2.89 -10.68 22.28
C TRP A 229 3.12 -10.34 20.80
N ARG A 230 4.12 -10.95 20.15
CA ARG A 230 4.43 -10.77 18.74
C ARG A 230 3.30 -11.26 17.83
N TRP A 231 2.52 -12.25 18.25
CA TRP A 231 1.30 -12.66 17.53
C TRP A 231 0.24 -11.57 17.58
N THR A 232 0.07 -10.90 18.72
CA THR A 232 -0.82 -9.74 18.85
C THR A 232 -0.34 -8.58 17.99
N ALA A 233 0.97 -8.29 17.99
CA ALA A 233 1.56 -7.25 17.14
C ALA A 233 1.36 -7.56 15.65
N PHE A 234 1.58 -8.81 15.22
CA PHE A 234 1.29 -9.25 13.86
C PHE A 234 -0.20 -9.05 13.51
N GLY A 235 -1.11 -9.46 14.39
CA GLY A 235 -2.55 -9.29 14.18
C GLY A 235 -2.96 -7.82 14.03
N ALA A 236 -2.42 -6.93 14.87
CA ALA A 236 -2.65 -5.49 14.78
C ALA A 236 -2.11 -4.91 13.46
N LEU A 237 -0.89 -5.29 13.07
CA LEU A 237 -0.29 -4.90 11.79
C LEU A 237 -1.09 -5.42 10.59
N ALA A 238 -1.62 -6.65 10.68
CA ALA A 238 -2.43 -7.25 9.62
C ALA A 238 -3.78 -6.55 9.48
N GLY A 239 -4.44 -6.21 10.60
CA GLY A 239 -5.65 -5.39 10.59
C GLY A 239 -5.41 -4.04 9.93
N LEU A 240 -4.31 -3.37 10.27
CA LEU A 240 -3.93 -2.10 9.65
C LEU A 240 -3.61 -2.26 8.15
N ALA A 241 -2.93 -3.33 7.76
CA ALA A 241 -2.65 -3.63 6.36
C ALA A 241 -3.93 -3.88 5.55
N VAL A 242 -4.95 -4.53 6.13
CA VAL A 242 -6.26 -4.71 5.50
C VAL A 242 -6.92 -3.36 5.21
N LEU A 243 -6.73 -2.35 6.07
CA LEU A 243 -7.18 -0.98 5.81
C LEU A 243 -6.39 -0.28 4.69
N VAL A 244 -5.26 -0.83 4.26
CA VAL A 244 -4.57 -0.41 3.02
C VAL A 244 -5.12 -1.17 1.81
N LYS A 245 -5.28 -2.49 1.94
CA LYS A 245 -5.79 -3.36 0.88
C LYS A 245 -6.32 -4.69 1.43
N VAL A 246 -7.54 -5.07 1.09
CA VAL A 246 -8.21 -6.31 1.52
C VAL A 246 -7.38 -7.59 1.27
N PRO A 247 -6.59 -7.74 0.17
CA PRO A 247 -5.77 -8.92 -0.05
C PRO A 247 -4.79 -9.26 1.09
N PHE A 248 -4.46 -8.32 1.98
CA PHE A 248 -3.66 -8.62 3.17
C PHE A 248 -4.33 -9.61 4.14
N VAL A 249 -5.63 -9.87 4.03
CA VAL A 249 -6.30 -10.99 4.74
C VAL A 249 -5.60 -12.33 4.49
N ILE A 250 -4.99 -12.53 3.31
CA ILE A 250 -4.25 -13.77 3.00
C ILE A 250 -3.09 -13.99 3.98
N PHE A 251 -2.41 -12.94 4.43
CA PHE A 251 -1.34 -13.06 5.42
C PHE A 251 -1.86 -13.59 6.76
N VAL A 252 -3.08 -13.23 7.15
CA VAL A 252 -3.73 -13.77 8.35
C VAL A 252 -3.99 -15.27 8.18
N GLY A 253 -4.52 -15.68 7.02
CA GLY A 253 -4.75 -17.09 6.70
C GLY A 253 -3.45 -17.92 6.72
N LEU A 254 -2.40 -17.43 6.08
CA LEU A 254 -1.07 -18.06 6.08
C LEU A 254 -0.49 -18.17 7.49
N ALA A 255 -0.63 -17.13 8.30
CA ALA A 255 -0.15 -17.10 9.67
C ALA A 255 -0.88 -18.11 10.56
N LEU A 256 -2.21 -18.23 10.41
CA LEU A 256 -3.01 -19.25 11.11
C LEU A 256 -2.61 -20.66 10.67
N ALA A 257 -2.46 -20.90 9.36
CA ALA A 257 -2.01 -22.19 8.84
C ALA A 257 -0.63 -22.57 9.38
N GLY A 258 0.33 -21.62 9.36
CA GLY A 258 1.67 -21.80 9.91
C GLY A 258 1.66 -22.06 11.43
N ALA A 259 0.83 -21.36 12.18
CA ALA A 259 0.66 -21.59 13.62
C ALA A 259 0.12 -23.00 13.92
N VAL A 260 -0.88 -23.47 13.16
CA VAL A 260 -1.42 -24.82 13.32
C VAL A 260 -0.39 -25.89 12.94
N ALA A 261 0.31 -25.71 11.82
CA ALA A 261 1.37 -26.64 11.38
C ALA A 261 2.50 -26.73 12.41
N SER A 262 2.97 -25.60 12.93
CA SER A 262 4.06 -25.56 13.92
C SER A 262 3.70 -26.26 15.25
N ARG A 263 2.42 -26.20 15.67
CA ARG A 263 1.93 -26.94 16.84
C ARG A 263 1.85 -28.45 16.59
N ARG A 264 1.49 -28.86 15.37
CA ARG A 264 1.43 -30.28 14.98
C ARG A 264 2.82 -30.92 14.88
N CYS A 265 3.80 -30.18 14.36
CA CYS A 265 5.19 -30.64 14.31
C CYS A 265 5.90 -30.65 15.68
N ARG A 266 5.40 -29.90 16.66
CA ARG A 266 5.86 -29.91 18.06
C ARG A 266 5.13 -30.95 18.94
N ALA A 267 4.50 -31.97 18.35
CA ALA A 267 3.97 -33.11 19.12
C ALA A 267 5.06 -33.74 20.01
N PRO A 268 4.71 -34.19 21.22
CA PRO A 268 5.60 -34.19 22.38
C PRO A 268 6.76 -35.15 22.20
N ASP A 269 7.94 -34.69 22.59
CA ASP A 269 9.06 -35.54 22.99
C ASP A 269 8.55 -36.37 24.18
N VAL A 270 7.93 -37.52 23.88
CA VAL A 270 7.52 -38.50 24.89
C VAL A 270 8.84 -38.99 25.46
N GLY A 271 9.13 -38.51 26.67
CA GLY A 271 10.43 -38.57 27.31
C GLY A 271 11.12 -39.93 27.13
N ARG A 272 12.38 -39.86 26.72
CA ARG A 272 13.35 -40.89 27.07
C ARG A 272 13.43 -40.94 28.60
N VAL A 273 12.80 -41.95 29.18
CA VAL A 273 13.13 -42.48 30.51
C VAL A 273 14.38 -43.33 30.37
#